data_AF-A0A0N5CQ83-F1
#
_entry.id   AF-A0A0N5CQ83-F1
#
_cell.length_a   1.000
_cell.length_b   1.000
_cell.length_c   1.000
_cell.angle_alpha   90.00
_cell.angle_beta   90.00
_cell.angle_gamma   90.00
#
_symmetry.space_group_name_H-M   'P 1'
#
loop_
_entity.id
_entity.type
_entity.pdbx_description
1 polymer ?
#
loop_
_entity_poly.entity_id
_entity_poly.type
_entity_poly.pdbx_seq_one_letter_code
_entity_poly.pdbx_strand_id
1 'polypeptide(L)'
;MVKFAKVFPYRACDSRRKGYDRTLIDHIAIVFFDDLEPFIAGCVSLDNQVRFAEKSGAVGLVVGPESRVVAQIDKTQRGRIPVVILDDLETKRLKKQLNEASYSGSVIRIAFEYVDLEPEYTLRLEVFSVSYTVLKHIS
;
A
#
# COMPACT_ATOMS: atom_id res chain seq x y z
N MET A 1 5.82 15.31 8.23
CA MET A 1 4.45 14.84 7.89
C MET A 1 4.59 13.70 6.91
N VAL A 2 4.00 12.54 7.19
CA VAL A 2 4.14 11.35 6.33
C VAL A 2 2.90 11.22 5.47
N LYS A 3 3.10 11.06 4.16
CA LYS A 3 2.04 10.96 3.17
C LYS A 3 1.78 9.51 2.82
N PHE A 4 0.53 9.18 2.55
CA PHE A 4 0.16 7.83 2.15
C PHE A 4 -0.37 7.84 0.73
N ALA A 5 0.08 6.86 -0.05
CA ALA A 5 -0.31 6.66 -1.43
C ALA A 5 -0.97 5.30 -1.58
N LYS A 6 -2.27 5.29 -1.93
CA LYS A 6 -2.97 4.05 -2.30
C LYS A 6 -2.44 3.56 -3.63
N VAL A 7 -1.94 2.33 -3.66
CA VAL A 7 -1.36 1.67 -4.82
C VAL A 7 -2.18 0.43 -5.17
N PHE A 8 -2.54 0.33 -6.45
CA PHE A 8 -3.17 -0.88 -6.96
C PHE A 8 -2.12 -1.99 -7.11
N PRO A 9 -2.37 -3.24 -6.68
CA PRO A 9 -1.34 -4.30 -6.66
C PRO A 9 -0.65 -4.53 -8.00
N TYR A 10 -1.38 -4.43 -9.11
CA TYR A 10 -0.84 -4.62 -10.46
C TYR A 10 0.15 -3.52 -10.89
N ARG A 11 0.31 -2.45 -10.11
CA ARG A 11 1.28 -1.40 -10.41
C ARG A 11 2.72 -1.88 -10.33
N ALA A 12 3.01 -2.85 -9.45
CA ALA A 12 4.29 -3.55 -9.41
C ALA A 12 4.57 -4.37 -10.69
N CYS A 13 3.53 -4.71 -11.46
CA CYS A 13 3.62 -5.46 -12.71
C CYS A 13 3.80 -4.59 -13.95
N ASP A 14 3.69 -3.25 -13.84
CA ASP A 14 3.71 -2.37 -15.01
C ASP A 14 5.12 -2.30 -15.62
N SER A 15 5.31 -3.02 -16.73
CA SER A 15 6.57 -3.07 -17.47
C SER A 15 6.97 -1.70 -18.03
N ARG A 16 6.00 -0.81 -18.30
CA ARG A 16 6.27 0.56 -18.77
C ARG A 16 6.97 1.40 -17.72
N ARG A 17 6.71 1.10 -16.44
CA ARG A 17 7.33 1.77 -15.29
C ARG A 17 8.62 1.10 -14.83
N LYS A 18 8.98 -0.06 -15.41
CA LYS A 18 10.12 -0.89 -14.99
C LYS A 18 10.13 -1.15 -13.48
N GLY A 19 8.95 -1.20 -12.85
CA GLY A 19 8.80 -1.32 -11.39
C GLY A 19 9.26 -0.09 -10.59
N TYR A 20 9.13 1.11 -11.14
CA TYR A 20 9.47 2.38 -10.47
C TYR A 20 8.37 3.41 -10.60
N ASP A 21 8.00 4.05 -9.49
CA ASP A 21 6.94 5.05 -9.46
C ASP A 21 7.31 6.28 -8.61
N ARG A 22 7.58 7.40 -9.28
CA ARG A 22 8.00 8.66 -8.63
C ARG A 22 6.97 9.21 -7.64
N THR A 23 5.70 8.81 -7.74
CA THR A 23 4.67 9.27 -6.79
C THR A 23 4.78 8.65 -5.41
N LEU A 24 5.69 7.67 -5.21
CA LEU A 24 5.88 6.99 -3.92
C LEU A 24 7.08 7.50 -3.13
N ILE A 25 7.89 8.40 -3.71
CA ILE A 25 9.06 8.99 -3.02
C ILE A 25 8.59 9.68 -1.74
N ASP A 26 9.15 9.29 -0.60
CA ASP A 26 8.82 9.82 0.74
C ASP A 26 7.37 9.55 1.21
N HIS A 27 6.69 8.59 0.57
CA HIS A 27 5.35 8.15 0.96
C HIS A 27 5.36 6.76 1.59
N ILE A 28 4.36 6.46 2.41
CA ILE A 28 4.00 5.08 2.76
C ILE A 28 3.03 4.57 1.69
N ALA A 29 3.39 3.48 1.03
CA ALA A 29 2.51 2.83 0.06
C ALA A 29 1.45 1.99 0.79
N ILE A 30 0.19 2.05 0.34
CA ILE A 30 -0.89 1.18 0.84
C ILE A 30 -1.34 0.28 -0.29
N VAL A 31 -1.28 -1.04 -0.10
CA VAL A 31 -1.68 -2.05 -1.09
C VAL A 31 -2.72 -2.99 -0.50
N PHE A 32 -3.87 -3.14 -1.16
CA PHE A 32 -4.92 -4.06 -0.75
C PHE A 32 -5.03 -5.27 -1.69
N PHE A 33 -5.09 -6.48 -1.13
CA PHE A 33 -5.05 -7.78 -1.82
C PHE A 33 -6.42 -8.50 -1.90
N ASP A 34 -7.46 -7.89 -1.35
CA ASP A 34 -8.82 -8.42 -1.27
C ASP A 34 -9.55 -8.52 -2.61
N ASP A 35 -9.22 -7.67 -3.58
CA ASP A 35 -9.82 -7.72 -4.94
C ASP A 35 -9.04 -8.62 -5.92
N LEU A 36 -8.04 -9.35 -5.44
CA LEU A 36 -7.23 -10.25 -6.29
C LEU A 36 -7.84 -11.65 -6.35
N GLU A 37 -7.64 -12.36 -7.46
CA GLU A 37 -8.04 -13.77 -7.55
C GLU A 37 -7.16 -14.66 -6.63
N PRO A 38 -7.65 -15.84 -6.18
CA PRO A 38 -7.06 -16.60 -5.06
C PRO A 38 -5.66 -17.19 -5.26
N PHE A 39 -4.98 -16.95 -6.37
CA PHE A 39 -3.64 -17.46 -6.63
C PHE A 39 -2.73 -16.30 -7.01
N ILE A 40 -2.17 -15.65 -5.98
CA ILE A 40 -1.17 -14.58 -6.12
C ILE A 40 0.16 -15.24 -6.55
N ALA A 41 0.19 -15.79 -7.75
CA ALA A 41 1.39 -16.37 -8.36
C ALA A 41 1.87 -15.42 -9.46
N GLY A 42 2.84 -14.57 -9.15
CA GLY A 42 3.48 -13.69 -10.13
C GLY A 42 3.93 -12.32 -9.58
N CYS A 43 3.97 -11.32 -10.46
CA CYS A 43 4.44 -9.95 -10.20
C CYS A 43 3.67 -9.21 -9.09
N VAL A 44 2.49 -9.69 -8.68
CA VAL A 44 1.69 -9.14 -7.59
C VAL A 44 2.05 -9.68 -6.20
N SER A 45 3.00 -10.62 -6.09
CA SER A 45 3.42 -11.18 -4.79
C SER A 45 3.85 -10.12 -3.80
N LEU A 46 3.74 -10.44 -2.49
CA LEU A 46 4.14 -9.54 -1.42
C LEU A 46 5.61 -9.10 -1.57
N ASP A 47 6.52 -10.03 -1.87
CA ASP A 47 7.94 -9.73 -2.13
C ASP A 47 8.12 -8.71 -3.27
N ASN A 48 7.36 -8.86 -4.36
CA ASN A 48 7.40 -7.91 -5.47
C ASN A 48 6.82 -6.55 -5.08
N GLN A 49 5.77 -6.49 -4.25
CA GLN A 49 5.25 -5.22 -3.72
C GLN A 49 6.29 -4.50 -2.86
N VAL A 50 7.00 -5.24 -2.00
CA VAL A 50 8.06 -4.70 -1.15
C VAL A 50 9.19 -4.13 -2.02
N ARG A 51 9.69 -4.90 -2.99
CA ARG A 51 10.74 -4.44 -3.91
C ARG A 51 10.31 -3.25 -4.75
N PHE A 52 9.06 -3.26 -5.23
CA PHE A 52 8.50 -2.15 -5.99
C PHE A 52 8.42 -0.87 -5.15
N ALA A 53 7.91 -0.96 -3.93
CA ALA A 53 7.80 0.17 -3.02
C ALA A 53 9.19 0.73 -2.65
N GLU A 54 10.12 -0.14 -2.28
CA GLU A 54 11.51 0.23 -1.96
C GLU A 54 12.19 0.91 -3.16
N LYS A 55 12.13 0.29 -4.35
CA LYS A 55 12.70 0.86 -5.57
C LYS A 55 12.08 2.21 -5.93
N SER A 56 10.81 2.42 -5.61
CA SER A 56 10.08 3.65 -5.86
C SER A 56 10.33 4.74 -4.82
N GLY A 57 11.17 4.49 -3.81
CA GLY A 57 11.53 5.46 -2.78
C GLY A 57 10.48 5.59 -1.67
N ALA A 58 9.59 4.60 -1.51
CA ALA A 58 8.66 4.57 -0.39
C ALA A 58 9.42 4.42 0.93
N VAL A 59 8.95 5.10 1.98
CA VAL A 59 9.52 5.00 3.34
C VAL A 59 8.90 3.88 4.17
N GLY A 60 7.88 3.22 3.63
CA GLY A 60 7.21 2.07 4.24
C GLY A 60 6.11 1.50 3.36
N LEU A 61 5.62 0.32 3.73
CA LEU A 61 4.54 -0.38 3.03
C LEU A 61 3.50 -0.87 4.04
N VAL A 62 2.23 -0.60 3.77
CA VAL A 62 1.08 -1.17 4.47
C VAL A 62 0.36 -2.11 3.52
N VAL A 63 0.15 -3.35 3.93
CA VAL A 63 -0.56 -4.36 3.15
C VAL A 63 -1.72 -4.96 3.93
N GLY A 64 -2.73 -5.43 3.24
CA GLY A 64 -3.81 -6.22 3.82
C GLY A 64 -4.77 -6.75 2.76
N PRO A 65 -5.71 -7.64 3.10
CA PRO A 65 -5.85 -8.23 4.43
C PRO A 65 -4.88 -9.40 4.65
N GLU A 66 -4.50 -9.64 5.89
CA GLU A 66 -3.58 -10.71 6.31
C GLU A 66 -3.99 -12.07 5.73
N SER A 67 -5.29 -12.40 5.77
CA SER A 67 -5.83 -13.65 5.21
C SER A 67 -5.43 -13.94 3.77
N ARG A 68 -5.03 -12.91 3.01
CA ARG A 68 -4.62 -12.99 1.60
C ARG A 68 -3.12 -13.03 1.40
N VAL A 69 -2.33 -12.66 2.41
CA VAL A 69 -0.86 -12.58 2.32
C VAL A 69 -0.14 -13.50 3.29
N VAL A 70 -0.84 -14.12 4.25
CA VAL A 70 -0.28 -14.95 5.32
C VAL A 70 0.66 -16.04 4.80
N ALA A 71 0.30 -16.73 3.71
CA ALA A 71 1.11 -17.78 3.10
C ALA A 71 2.43 -17.29 2.46
N GLN A 72 2.63 -15.98 2.37
CA GLN A 72 3.83 -15.33 1.81
C GLN A 72 4.70 -14.67 2.88
N ILE A 73 4.22 -14.52 4.13
CA ILE A 73 4.91 -13.80 5.20
C ILE A 73 6.28 -14.44 5.48
N ASP A 74 6.34 -15.75 5.64
CA ASP A 74 7.59 -16.48 5.95
C ASP A 74 8.60 -16.52 4.79
N LYS A 75 8.16 -16.19 3.56
CA LYS A 75 9.00 -16.22 2.36
C LYS A 75 9.64 -14.87 2.03
N THR A 76 9.33 -13.83 2.81
CA THR A 76 9.84 -12.48 2.55
C THR A 76 11.30 -12.35 3.01
N GLN A 77 12.22 -12.24 2.04
CA GLN A 77 13.46 -11.51 2.30
C GLN A 77 13.06 -10.05 2.49
N ARG A 78 13.04 -9.61 3.75
CA ARG A 78 12.58 -8.28 4.13
C ARG A 78 13.46 -7.25 3.41
N GLY A 79 12.87 -6.55 2.44
CA GLY A 79 13.44 -5.33 1.89
C GLY A 79 13.75 -4.32 3.01
N ARG A 80 14.44 -3.23 2.68
CA ARG A 80 14.95 -2.31 3.71
C ARG A 80 13.89 -1.42 4.34
N ILE A 81 12.66 -1.45 3.82
CA ILE A 81 11.55 -0.64 4.28
C ILE A 81 10.67 -1.43 5.28
N PRO A 82 10.09 -0.76 6.29
CA PRO A 82 9.14 -1.39 7.20
C PRO A 82 7.87 -1.82 6.44
N VAL A 83 7.36 -3.01 6.78
CA VAL A 83 6.12 -3.57 6.23
C VAL A 83 5.14 -3.81 7.37
N VAL A 84 3.97 -3.17 7.32
CA VAL A 84 2.86 -3.37 8.25
C VAL A 84 1.80 -4.20 7.57
N ILE A 85 1.38 -5.30 8.21
CA ILE A 85 0.33 -6.18 7.70
C ILE A 85 -0.92 -5.92 8.55
N LEU A 86 -2.01 -5.54 7.89
CA LEU A 86 -3.31 -5.33 8.51
C LEU A 86 -4.12 -6.62 8.49
N ASP A 87 -4.78 -6.93 9.59
CA ASP A 87 -5.81 -7.96 9.61
C ASP A 87 -7.00 -7.60 8.71
N ASP A 88 -7.93 -8.53 8.55
CA ASP A 88 -9.12 -8.38 7.72
C ASP A 88 -10.06 -7.25 8.18
N LEU A 89 -10.12 -6.97 9.48
CA LEU A 89 -11.01 -5.96 10.06
C LEU A 89 -10.44 -4.56 9.84
N GLU A 90 -9.18 -4.35 10.19
CA GLU A 90 -8.46 -3.09 10.02
C GLU A 90 -8.25 -2.76 8.54
N THR A 91 -8.08 -3.76 7.68
CA THR A 91 -8.08 -3.57 6.22
C THR A 91 -9.40 -2.97 5.73
N LYS A 92 -10.53 -3.56 6.13
CA LYS A 92 -11.86 -3.06 5.75
C LYS A 92 -12.11 -1.65 6.29
N ARG A 93 -11.71 -1.41 7.54
CA ARG A 93 -11.83 -0.10 8.20
C ARG A 93 -11.04 0.97 7.47
N LEU A 94 -9.76 0.71 7.19
CA LEU A 94 -8.89 1.63 6.47
C LEU A 94 -9.39 1.89 5.04
N LYS A 95 -9.81 0.85 4.32
CA LYS A 95 -10.42 1.00 2.99
C LYS A 95 -11.63 1.92 3.00
N LYS A 96 -12.54 1.74 3.96
CA LYS A 96 -13.74 2.56 4.10
C LYS A 96 -13.36 4.03 4.32
N GLN A 97 -12.45 4.30 5.25
CA GLN A 97 -11.97 5.65 5.52
C GLN A 97 -11.33 6.29 4.27
N LEU A 98 -10.44 5.56 3.58
CA LEU A 98 -9.78 6.02 2.34
C LEU A 98 -10.79 6.39 1.23
N ASN A 99 -11.84 5.58 1.08
CA ASN A 99 -12.89 5.85 0.10
C ASN A 99 -13.68 7.11 0.49
N GLU A 100 -14.14 7.22 1.74
CA GLU A 100 -14.90 8.38 2.24
C GLU A 100 -14.13 9.70 2.10
N ALA A 101 -12.83 9.69 2.37
CA ALA A 101 -11.99 10.87 2.23
C ALA A 101 -11.71 11.23 0.78
N SER A 102 -11.56 10.23 -0.11
CA SER A 102 -11.40 10.46 -1.54
C SER A 102 -12.65 11.13 -2.14
N TYR A 103 -13.84 10.77 -1.66
CA TYR A 103 -15.10 11.40 -2.10
C TYR A 103 -15.30 12.82 -1.56
N SER A 104 -14.85 13.09 -0.33
CA SER A 104 -15.06 14.38 0.33
C SER A 104 -13.90 15.37 0.17
N GLY A 105 -12.80 14.96 -0.48
CA GLY A 105 -11.56 15.75 -0.54
C GLY A 105 -10.90 15.94 0.83
N SER A 106 -11.23 15.08 1.80
CA SER A 106 -10.83 15.23 3.20
C SER A 106 -9.45 14.62 3.46
N VAL A 107 -8.76 15.16 4.46
CA VAL A 107 -7.52 14.61 5.00
C VAL A 107 -7.85 13.55 6.07
N ILE A 108 -7.39 12.31 5.88
CA ILE A 108 -7.51 11.27 6.91
C ILE A 108 -6.29 11.30 7.81
N ARG A 109 -6.51 11.15 9.12
CA ARG A 109 -5.46 10.86 10.09
C ARG A 109 -5.46 9.37 10.40
N ILE A 110 -4.39 8.66 10.06
CA ILE A 110 -4.17 7.26 10.45
C ILE A 110 -2.94 7.25 11.34
N ALA A 111 -3.11 6.77 12.57
CA ALA A 111 -2.01 6.50 13.48
C ALA A 111 -1.74 5.00 13.44
N PHE A 112 -0.49 4.63 13.22
CA PHE A 112 -0.01 3.26 13.45
C PHE A 112 0.60 3.27 14.84
N GLU A 113 -0.12 2.73 15.81
CA GLU A 113 0.35 2.60 17.18
C GLU A 113 0.77 1.16 17.41
N TYR A 114 2.01 0.98 17.84
CA TYR A 114 2.54 -0.34 18.19
C TYR A 114 2.02 -0.70 19.59
N VAL A 115 1.22 -1.76 19.69
CA VAL A 115 0.65 -2.22 20.95
C VAL A 115 1.61 -3.23 21.60
N ASP A 116 2.81 -2.76 21.96
CA ASP A 116 3.58 -3.18 23.16
C ASP A 116 4.99 -2.56 23.21
N LEU A 117 5.32 -1.91 24.32
CA LEU A 117 6.55 -1.15 24.66
C LEU A 117 6.79 0.16 23.86
N GLU A 118 6.32 1.26 24.46
CA GLU A 118 6.65 2.69 24.26
C GLU A 118 6.90 3.20 22.83
N PRO A 119 5.88 3.77 22.16
CA PRO A 119 6.08 4.44 20.88
C PRO A 119 6.50 5.91 21.09
N GLU A 120 7.68 6.29 20.59
CA GLU A 120 8.14 7.69 20.55
C GLU A 120 7.44 8.54 19.48
N TYR A 121 6.67 7.95 18.54
CA TYR A 121 6.20 8.67 17.35
C TYR A 121 4.76 8.32 16.94
N THR A 122 3.86 9.32 16.99
CA THR A 122 2.52 9.26 16.36
C THR A 122 2.58 9.91 14.97
N LEU A 123 2.25 9.16 13.91
CA LEU A 123 2.23 9.70 12.55
C LEU A 123 0.92 10.48 12.27
N ARG A 124 1.05 11.76 11.88
CA ARG A 124 -0.06 12.57 11.33
C ARG A 124 0.02 12.58 9.80
N LEU A 125 -1.14 12.45 9.16
CA LEU A 125 -1.26 11.93 7.80
C LEU A 125 -1.99 12.87 6.84
N GLU A 126 -1.53 12.87 5.58
CA GLU A 126 -2.28 13.36 4.42
C GLU A 126 -2.38 12.25 3.37
N VAL A 127 -3.61 11.91 2.96
CA VAL A 127 -3.87 10.92 1.90
C VAL A 127 -3.98 11.66 0.58
N PHE A 128 -3.13 11.29 -0.38
CA PHE A 128 -3.29 11.75 -1.76
C PHE A 128 -3.84 10.60 -2.61
N SER A 129 -5.04 10.77 -3.16
CA SER A 129 -5.54 9.88 -4.21
C SER A 129 -4.99 10.37 -5.56
N VAL A 130 -4.18 9.54 -6.22
CA VAL A 130 -3.76 9.83 -7.58
C VAL A 130 -4.73 9.15 -8.53
N SER A 131 -5.74 9.91 -8.99
CA SER A 131 -6.63 9.48 -10.06
C SER A 131 -5.87 9.51 -11.39
N TYR A 132 -5.57 8.35 -11.95
CA TYR A 132 -5.13 8.26 -13.34
C TYR A 132 -6.38 8.14 -14.22
N THR A 133 -6.65 9.16 -15.03
CA THR A 133 -7.60 9.05 -16.13
C THR A 133 -7.06 8.03 -17.12
N VAL A 134 -7.67 6.85 -17.20
CA VAL A 134 -7.47 5.95 -18.33
C VAL A 134 -8.13 6.62 -19.53
N LEU A 135 -7.34 7.28 -20.38
CA LEU A 135 -7.78 7.63 -21.72
C LEU A 135 -8.08 6.30 -22.45
N LYS A 136 -9.34 5.89 -22.47
CA LYS A 136 -9.81 4.94 -23.47
C LYS A 136 -9.63 5.63 -24.81
N HIS A 137 -8.68 5.17 -25.61
CA HIS A 137 -8.69 5.46 -27.04
C HIS A 137 -10.06 5.02 -27.57
N ILE A 138 -10.83 6.00 -28.04
CA ILE A 138 -11.93 5.76 -28.97
C ILE A 138 -11.24 5.49 -30.30
N SER A 139 -11.41 4.28 -30.81
CA SER A 139 -11.21 3.91 -32.21
C SER A 139 -12.42 3.09 -32.62
#